data_AF-A0AAW3FCH7-F1
#
_entry.id   AF-A0AAW3FCH7-F1
#
_cell.length_a   1.000
_cell.length_b   1.000
_cell.length_c   1.000
_cell.angle_alpha   90.00
_cell.angle_beta   90.00
_cell.angle_gamma   90.00
#
_symmetry.space_group_name_H-M   'P 1'
#
loop_
_entity.id
_entity.type
_entity.pdbx_description
1 polymer ?
#
loop_
_entity_poly.entity_id
_entity_poly.type
_entity_poly.pdbx_seq_one_letter_code
_entity_poly.pdbx_strand_id
1 'polypeptide(L)'
;MDYIFFRIYRAYKVKHDPAMLNSILYLSCVLMFVLLPITGVIFEMVRKDGKINLSFFILYFISILAFVTIRYGNKKKVNSLYNRYSQHNLNRKIPTYYFFLILPICIILGVSIYILILKYVINLS
;
A
#
# COMPACT_ATOMS: atom_id res chain seq x y z
N MET A 1 3.14 2.03 9.13
CA MET A 1 1.79 1.75 8.57
C MET A 1 0.66 2.17 9.50
N ASP A 2 0.64 1.77 10.77
CA ASP A 2 -0.45 2.07 11.71
C ASP A 2 -0.85 3.56 11.79
N TYR A 3 0.14 4.47 11.82
CA TYR A 3 -0.13 5.91 11.83
C TYR A 3 -0.71 6.43 10.50
N ILE A 4 -0.22 5.93 9.35
CA ILE A 4 -0.74 6.27 8.02
C ILE A 4 -2.20 5.80 7.91
N PHE A 5 -2.47 4.55 8.31
CA PHE A 5 -3.83 4.02 8.35
C PHE A 5 -4.75 4.90 9.21
N PHE A 6 -4.33 5.25 10.42
CA PHE A 6 -5.10 6.13 11.30
C PHE A 6 -5.42 7.49 10.65
N ARG A 7 -4.44 8.13 10.01
CA ARG A 7 -4.61 9.44 9.38
C ARG A 7 -5.55 9.40 8.18
N ILE A 8 -5.43 8.38 7.34
CA ILE A 8 -6.30 8.18 6.18
C ILE A 8 -7.73 7.81 6.62
N TYR A 9 -7.86 6.90 7.58
CA TYR A 9 -9.16 6.52 8.13
C TYR A 9 -9.88 7.72 8.74
N ARG A 10 -9.16 8.55 9.51
CA ARG A 10 -9.73 9.79 10.05
C ARG A 10 -10.19 10.74 8.93
N ALA A 11 -9.40 10.87 7.86
CA ALA A 11 -9.73 11.72 6.72
C ALA A 11 -11.04 11.30 6.03
N TYR A 12 -11.19 10.01 5.72
CA TYR A 12 -12.41 9.48 5.10
C TYR A 12 -13.60 9.51 6.05
N LYS A 13 -13.38 9.28 7.36
CA LYS A 13 -14.46 9.36 8.35
C LYS A 13 -15.06 10.76 8.44
N VAL A 14 -14.23 11.81 8.33
CA VAL A 14 -14.68 13.22 8.32
C VAL A 14 -15.50 13.53 7.05
N LYS A 15 -15.22 12.86 5.94
CA LYS A 15 -15.96 13.01 4.68
C LYS A 15 -17.24 12.18 4.59
N HIS A 16 -17.61 11.46 5.66
CA HIS A 16 -18.74 10.50 5.69
C HIS A 16 -18.64 9.35 4.67
N ASP A 17 -17.45 9.10 4.12
CA ASP A 17 -17.16 7.98 3.24
C ASP A 17 -17.02 6.67 4.04
N PRO A 18 -17.09 5.49 3.37
CA PRO A 18 -16.79 4.19 3.98
C PRO A 18 -15.30 4.10 4.39
N ALA A 19 -14.96 4.73 5.51
CA ALA A 19 -13.59 5.00 5.93
C ALA A 19 -12.73 3.76 6.10
N MET A 20 -13.31 2.66 6.61
CA MET A 20 -12.58 1.42 6.81
C MET A 20 -12.15 0.80 5.47
N LEU A 21 -13.10 0.66 4.55
CA LEU A 21 -12.85 0.11 3.21
C LEU A 21 -11.84 0.97 2.45
N ASN A 22 -12.06 2.29 2.39
CA ASN A 22 -11.17 3.20 1.66
C ASN A 22 -9.76 3.22 2.24
N SER A 23 -9.61 3.11 3.56
CA SER A 23 -8.27 3.08 4.19
C SER A 23 -7.55 1.74 3.95
N ILE A 24 -8.30 0.64 3.93
CA ILE A 24 -7.76 -0.68 3.59
C ILE A 24 -7.28 -0.68 2.13
N LEU A 25 -8.12 -0.21 1.20
CA LEU A 25 -7.76 -0.12 -0.22
C LEU A 25 -6.55 0.79 -0.42
N TYR A 26 -6.56 1.99 0.19
CA TYR A 26 -5.45 2.94 0.12
C TYR A 26 -4.13 2.29 0.56
N LEU A 27 -4.11 1.67 1.73
CA LEU A 27 -2.90 1.07 2.28
C LEU A 27 -2.46 -0.16 1.48
N SER A 28 -3.41 -0.90 0.91
CA SER A 28 -3.13 -2.02 0.02
C SER A 28 -2.44 -1.54 -1.26
N CYS A 29 -2.92 -0.45 -1.88
CA CYS A 29 -2.24 0.16 -3.02
C CYS A 29 -0.83 0.64 -2.67
N VAL A 30 -0.65 1.33 -1.54
CA VAL A 30 0.68 1.76 -1.08
C VAL A 30 1.63 0.56 -0.97
N LEU A 31 1.20 -0.51 -0.29
CA LEU A 31 2.00 -1.73 -0.17
C LEU A 31 2.29 -2.38 -1.52
N MET A 32 1.30 -2.41 -2.42
CA MET A 32 1.44 -3.01 -3.74
C MET A 32 2.54 -2.34 -4.55
N PHE A 33 2.65 -1.01 -4.52
CA PHE A 33 3.70 -0.30 -5.25
C PHE A 33 5.05 -0.32 -4.54
N VAL A 34 5.07 -0.32 -3.20
CA VAL A 34 6.32 -0.45 -2.43
C VAL A 34 6.95 -1.83 -2.63
N LEU A 35 6.15 -2.89 -2.71
CA LEU A 35 6.63 -4.25 -2.90
C LEU A 35 6.83 -4.63 -4.37
N LEU A 36 6.35 -3.80 -5.31
CA LEU A 36 6.45 -4.03 -6.75
C LEU A 36 7.87 -4.37 -7.24
N PRO A 37 8.94 -3.69 -6.80
CA PRO A 37 10.29 -4.04 -7.26
C PRO A 37 10.68 -5.47 -6.92
N ILE A 38 10.31 -5.95 -5.73
CA ILE A 38 10.66 -7.30 -5.26
C ILE A 38 9.79 -8.33 -5.97
N THR A 39 8.48 -8.11 -6.00
CA THR A 39 7.54 -9.07 -6.61
C THR A 39 7.65 -9.10 -8.12
N GLY A 40 7.98 -7.98 -8.76
CA GLY A 40 8.28 -7.91 -10.19
C GLY A 40 9.48 -8.76 -10.57
N VAL A 41 10.57 -8.73 -9.78
CA VAL A 41 11.72 -9.64 -10.00
C VAL A 41 11.31 -11.10 -9.89
N ILE A 42 10.53 -11.44 -8.86
CA ILE A 42 10.01 -12.81 -8.69
C ILE A 42 9.17 -13.22 -9.89
N PHE A 43 8.30 -12.34 -10.39
CA PHE A 43 7.46 -12.60 -11.57
C PHE A 43 8.27 -12.82 -12.83
N GLU A 44 9.36 -12.07 -13.05
CA GLU A 44 10.28 -12.31 -14.17
C GLU A 44 11.00 -13.66 -14.03
N MET A 45 11.38 -14.09 -12.82
CA MET A 45 12.01 -15.40 -12.60
C MET A 45 11.09 -16.58 -12.92
N VAL A 46 9.78 -16.45 -12.65
CA VAL A 46 8.79 -17.50 -12.95
C VAL A 46 8.11 -17.32 -14.31
N ARG A 47 8.56 -16.34 -15.10
CA ARG A 47 8.01 -16.06 -16.42
C ARG A 47 8.23 -17.24 -17.35
N LYS A 48 7.17 -17.70 -18.01
CA LYS A 48 7.20 -18.75 -19.04
C LYS A 48 6.58 -18.21 -20.33
N ASP A 49 7.12 -18.64 -21.47
CA ASP A 49 6.61 -18.27 -22.80
C ASP A 49 6.46 -16.76 -23.02
N GLY A 50 7.36 -15.97 -22.41
CA GLY A 50 7.34 -14.52 -22.53
C GLY A 50 6.18 -13.82 -21.81
N LYS A 51 5.35 -14.53 -21.02
CA LYS A 51 4.20 -13.95 -20.31
C LYS A 51 4.31 -14.11 -18.79
N ILE A 52 4.01 -13.05 -18.05
CA ILE A 52 3.77 -13.14 -16.62
C ILE A 52 2.47 -13.91 -16.41
N ASN A 53 2.50 -14.89 -15.51
CA ASN A 53 1.31 -15.67 -15.20
C ASN A 53 0.32 -14.82 -14.37
N LEU A 54 -0.82 -14.53 -14.98
CA LEU A 54 -1.88 -13.70 -14.40
C LEU A 54 -2.32 -14.17 -13.01
N SER A 55 -2.33 -15.49 -12.78
CA SER A 55 -2.72 -16.06 -11.48
C SER A 55 -1.79 -15.64 -10.36
N PHE A 56 -0.49 -15.51 -10.61
CA PHE A 56 0.47 -15.02 -9.61
C PHE A 56 0.27 -13.54 -9.29
N PHE A 57 -0.06 -12.73 -10.31
CA PHE A 57 -0.38 -11.32 -10.12
C PHE A 57 -1.65 -11.14 -9.29
N ILE A 58 -2.70 -11.91 -9.59
CA ILE A 58 -3.95 -11.94 -8.81
C ILE A 58 -3.68 -12.38 -7.37
N LEU A 59 -2.89 -13.44 -7.18
CA LEU A 59 -2.54 -13.96 -5.85
C LEU A 59 -1.77 -12.91 -5.03
N TYR A 60 -0.85 -12.19 -5.65
CA TYR A 60 -0.11 -11.09 -5.03
C TYR A 60 -1.07 -9.99 -4.54
N PHE A 61 -1.99 -9.55 -5.39
CA PHE A 61 -2.96 -8.53 -5.02
C PHE A 61 -3.87 -8.98 -3.87
N ILE A 62 -4.44 -10.19 -3.98
CA ILE A 62 -5.31 -10.77 -2.95
C ILE A 62 -4.56 -10.93 -1.62
N SER A 63 -3.30 -11.36 -1.66
CA SER A 63 -2.47 -11.56 -0.48
C SER A 63 -2.22 -10.25 0.28
N ILE A 64 -1.92 -9.15 -0.43
CA ILE A 64 -1.78 -7.82 0.18
C ILE A 64 -3.12 -7.36 0.76
N LEU A 65 -4.20 -7.48 -0.01
CA LEU A 65 -5.52 -7.03 0.43
C LEU A 65 -5.98 -7.80 1.67
N ALA A 66 -5.80 -9.12 1.69
CA ALA A 66 -6.10 -9.98 2.83
C ALA A 66 -5.25 -9.60 4.05
N PHE A 67 -3.94 -9.41 3.87
CA PHE A 67 -3.04 -8.98 4.95
C PHE A 67 -3.48 -7.67 5.60
N VAL A 68 -3.78 -6.64 4.80
CA VAL A 68 -4.25 -5.34 5.30
C VAL A 68 -5.61 -5.47 5.98
N THR A 69 -6.53 -6.24 5.39
CA THR A 69 -7.88 -6.45 5.92
C THR A 69 -7.85 -7.18 7.25
N ILE A 70 -7.07 -8.26 7.39
CA ILE A 70 -6.91 -8.99 8.65
C ILE A 70 -6.34 -8.06 9.73
N ARG A 71 -5.35 -7.23 9.36
CA ARG A 71 -4.66 -6.35 10.31
C ARG A 71 -5.51 -5.18 10.78
N TYR A 72 -6.33 -4.57 9.91
CA TYR A 72 -7.02 -3.30 10.19
C TYR A 72 -8.55 -3.36 10.08
N GLY A 73 -9.13 -4.44 9.58
CA GLY A 73 -10.58 -4.63 9.44
C GLY A 73 -11.31 -4.83 10.77
N ASN A 74 -10.58 -4.98 11.88
CA ASN A 74 -11.19 -5.12 13.21
C ASN A 74 -11.43 -3.74 13.86
N LYS A 75 -12.70 -3.42 14.15
CA LYS A 75 -13.10 -2.18 14.85
C LYS A 75 -12.36 -1.96 16.18
N LYS A 76 -12.05 -3.03 16.93
CA LYS A 76 -11.27 -2.93 18.18
C LYS A 76 -9.86 -2.39 17.92
N LYS A 77 -9.22 -2.83 16.83
CA LYS A 77 -7.90 -2.35 16.40
C LYS A 77 -7.97 -0.88 15.98
N VAL A 78 -9.01 -0.49 15.24
CA VAL A 78 -9.20 0.92 14.84
C VAL A 78 -9.36 1.81 16.08
N ASN A 79 -10.18 1.40 17.06
CA ASN A 79 -10.36 2.16 18.30
C ASN A 79 -9.06 2.28 19.10
N SER A 80 -8.26 1.21 19.21
CA SER A 80 -6.97 1.29 19.89
C SER A 80 -5.98 2.24 19.18
N LEU A 81 -6.01 2.30 17.84
CA LEU A 81 -5.26 3.29 17.08
C LEU A 81 -5.73 4.72 17.35
N TYR A 82 -7.04 4.96 17.49
CA TYR A 82 -7.57 6.27 17.88
C TYR A 82 -7.11 6.69 19.28
N ASN A 83 -7.21 5.79 20.25
CA ASN A 83 -6.77 6.10 21.62
C ASN A 83 -5.27 6.41 21.66
N ARG A 84 -4.47 5.67 20.88
CA ARG A 84 -3.01 5.87 20.82
C ARG A 84 -2.61 7.15 20.10
N TYR A 85 -3.27 7.49 18.98
CA TYR A 85 -2.79 8.54 18.08
C TYR A 85 -3.62 9.82 18.09
N SER A 86 -4.80 9.86 18.71
CA SER A 86 -5.68 11.05 18.70
C SER A 86 -4.99 12.31 19.23
N GLN A 87 -4.25 12.19 20.35
CA GLN A 87 -3.53 13.30 20.97
C GLN A 87 -2.07 13.44 20.51
N HIS A 88 -1.66 12.70 19.48
CA HIS A 88 -0.27 12.74 19.02
C HIS A 88 0.08 14.13 18.44
N ASN A 89 1.18 14.74 18.91
CA ASN A 89 1.60 16.09 18.48
C ASN A 89 1.77 16.24 16.96
N LEU A 90 2.15 15.16 16.27
CA LEU A 90 2.27 15.12 14.81
C LEU A 90 0.95 15.37 14.08
N ASN A 91 -0.20 15.17 14.72
CA ASN A 91 -1.50 15.47 14.14
C ASN A 91 -1.71 16.96 13.86
N ARG A 92 -1.07 17.83 14.66
CA ARG A 92 -1.12 19.28 14.47
C ARG A 92 -0.08 19.76 13.46
N LYS A 93 1.08 19.08 13.40
CA LYS A 93 2.21 19.50 12.56
C LYS A 93 2.10 19.03 11.10
N ILE A 94 1.61 17.82 10.86
CA ILE A 94 1.59 17.23 9.52
C ILE A 94 0.18 17.32 8.95
N PRO A 95 -0.05 18.10 7.88
CA PRO A 95 -1.33 18.14 7.19
C PRO A 95 -1.75 16.79 6.61
N THR A 96 -3.05 16.55 6.52
CA THR A 96 -3.59 15.26 6.04
C THR A 96 -3.30 15.01 4.56
N TYR A 97 -3.17 16.05 3.73
CA TYR A 97 -2.86 15.90 2.31
C TYR A 97 -1.50 15.22 2.05
N TYR A 98 -0.50 15.40 2.92
CA TYR A 98 0.78 14.69 2.82
C TYR A 98 0.61 13.17 2.86
N PHE A 99 -0.37 12.68 3.62
CA PHE A 99 -0.64 11.26 3.68
C PHE A 99 -1.24 10.73 2.38
N PHE A 100 -1.97 11.55 1.63
CA PHE A 100 -2.48 11.19 0.29
C PHE A 100 -1.39 11.25 -0.78
N LEU A 101 -0.38 12.10 -0.61
CA LEU A 101 0.79 12.15 -1.50
C LEU A 101 1.69 10.92 -1.40
N ILE A 102 1.59 10.12 -0.32
CA ILE A 102 2.34 8.87 -0.19
C ILE A 102 2.05 7.93 -1.36
N LEU A 103 0.78 7.79 -1.78
CA LEU A 103 0.40 6.90 -2.87
C LEU A 103 1.07 7.26 -4.22
N PRO A 104 0.94 8.49 -4.77
CA PRO A 104 1.61 8.84 -6.02
C PRO A 104 3.13 8.74 -5.91
N ILE A 105 3.73 9.10 -4.77
CA ILE A 105 5.18 8.92 -4.54
C ILE A 105 5.55 7.44 -4.60
N CYS A 106 4.81 6.56 -3.94
CA CYS A 106 5.04 5.12 -3.98
C CYS A 106 4.87 4.54 -5.38
N ILE A 107 3.91 5.02 -6.17
CA ILE A 107 3.74 4.61 -7.57
C ILE A 107 4.98 4.98 -8.38
N ILE A 108 5.38 6.26 -8.35
CA ILE A 108 6.52 6.76 -9.12
C ILE A 108 7.80 6.01 -8.73
N LEU A 109 8.08 5.91 -7.43
CA LEU A 109 9.30 5.24 -6.94
C LEU A 109 9.27 3.74 -7.20
N GLY A 110 8.16 3.07 -6.88
CA GLY A 110 8.03 1.61 -7.05
C GLY A 110 8.20 1.20 -8.51
N VAL A 111 7.54 1.91 -9.43
CA VAL A 111 7.67 1.64 -10.88
C VAL A 111 9.06 1.99 -11.39
N SER A 112 9.62 3.14 -10.99
CA SER A 112 10.96 3.55 -11.44
C SER A 112 12.03 2.55 -11.00
N ILE A 113 12.00 2.13 -9.73
CA ILE A 113 12.94 1.14 -9.20
C ILE A 113 12.77 -0.20 -9.92
N TYR A 114 11.52 -0.65 -10.14
CA TYR A 114 11.25 -1.86 -10.90
C TYR A 114 11.87 -1.81 -12.32
N ILE A 115 11.65 -0.72 -13.06
CA ILE A 115 12.22 -0.53 -14.40
C ILE A 115 13.76 -0.55 -14.35
N LEU A 116 14.37 0.11 -13.36
CA LEU A 116 15.82 0.09 -13.19
C LEU A 116 16.36 -1.33 -12.95
N ILE A 117 15.68 -2.12 -12.12
CA ILE A 117 16.08 -3.51 -11.87
C ILE A 117 15.97 -4.35 -13.14
N LEU A 118 14.88 -4.22 -13.89
CA LEU A 118 14.72 -4.93 -15.17
C LEU A 118 15.87 -4.61 -16.13
N LYS A 119 16.20 -3.31 -16.26
CA LYS A 119 17.21 -2.82 -17.20
C LYS A 119 18.64 -3.22 -16.82
N TYR A 120 19.00 -3.12 -15.54
CA TYR A 120 20.40 -3.23 -15.10
C TYR A 120 20.74 -4.58 -14.44
N VAL A 121 19.76 -5.31 -13.91
CA VAL A 121 20.02 -6.57 -13.17
C VAL A 121 19.59 -7.77 -13.98
N ILE A 122 18.41 -7.72 -14.60
CA ILE A 122 17.84 -8.86 -15.32
C ILE A 122 18.30 -8.86 -16.79
N ASN A 123 18.93 -7.77 -17.26
CA ASN A 123 19.47 -7.64 -18.62
C ASN A 123 18.42 -7.98 -19.70
N LEU A 124 17.14 -7.67 -19.42
CA LEU A 124 16.09 -7.74 -20.42
C LEU A 124 16.23 -6.51 -21.33
N SER A 125 17.01 -6.65 -22.41
CA SER A 125 17.06 -5.73 -23.55
C SER A 125 15.95 -6.03 -24.54
#